data_AF-A0A238XM74-F1
#
_entry.id   AF-A0A238XM74-F1
#
_cell.length_a   1.000
_cell.length_b   1.000
_cell.length_c   1.000
_cell.angle_alpha   90.00
_cell.angle_beta   90.00
_cell.angle_gamma   90.00
#
_symmetry.space_group_name_H-M   'P 1'
#
loop_
_entity.id
_entity.type
_entity.pdbx_description
1 polymer ?
#
loop_
_entity_poly.entity_id
_entity_poly.type
_entity_poly.pdbx_seq_one_letter_code
_entity_poly.pdbx_strand_id
1 'polypeptide(L)'
;MPGKDLQQLVRRRLWELARTADDAARLARWVVPPETLKRMARSGGTSFITEGLAEFLARALEVPENRVRRAAGLPLVPDDRESITTRPHLRLVGKSD
;
A
#
# COMPACT_ATOMS: atom_id res chain seq x y z
N MET A 1 10.65 10.32 6.25
CA MET A 1 11.32 9.26 7.06
C MET A 1 10.53 8.00 6.77
N PRO A 2 11.15 6.94 6.25
CA PRO A 2 10.42 5.81 5.67
C PRO A 2 9.36 5.21 6.61
N GLY A 3 9.67 5.11 7.92
CA GLY A 3 8.73 4.75 8.99
C GLY A 3 7.38 5.46 8.94
N LYS A 4 7.41 6.78 8.77
CA LYS A 4 6.24 7.67 8.75
C LYS A 4 5.51 7.63 7.40
N ASP A 5 6.25 7.39 6.32
CA ASP A 5 5.70 7.35 4.97
C ASP A 5 4.89 6.06 4.77
N LEU A 6 5.38 4.94 5.32
CA LEU A 6 4.66 3.67 5.32
C LEU A 6 3.43 3.68 6.22
N GLN A 7 3.53 4.26 7.43
CA GLN A 7 2.38 4.44 8.31
C GLN A 7 1.23 5.18 7.62
N GLN A 8 1.57 6.31 6.98
CA GLN A 8 0.59 7.12 6.28
C GLN A 8 -0.02 6.37 5.10
N LEU A 9 0.78 5.59 4.36
CA LEU A 9 0.29 4.76 3.26
C LEU A 9 -0.75 3.74 3.74
N VAL A 10 -0.43 2.98 4.80
CA VAL A 10 -1.35 1.98 5.38
C VAL A 10 -2.64 2.65 5.86
N ARG A 11 -2.51 3.72 6.68
CA ARG A 11 -3.67 4.42 7.25
C ARG A 11 -4.57 4.99 6.16
N ARG A 12 -3.96 5.64 5.15
CA ARG A 12 -4.70 6.26 4.04
C ARG A 12 -5.43 5.21 3.20
N ARG A 13 -4.79 4.10 2.87
CA ARG A 13 -5.41 3.05 2.05
C ARG A 13 -6.53 2.30 2.76
N LEU A 14 -6.37 1.99 4.04
CA LEU A 14 -7.45 1.39 4.82
C LEU A 14 -8.68 2.32 4.88
N TRP A 15 -8.46 3.63 5.02
CA TRP A 15 -9.52 4.62 5.01
C TRP A 15 -10.17 4.79 3.62
N GLU A 16 -9.38 4.97 2.56
CA GLU A 16 -9.88 5.16 1.18
C GLU A 16 -10.68 3.96 0.67
N LEU A 17 -10.30 2.75 1.07
CA LEU A 17 -10.97 1.53 0.67
C LEU A 17 -12.14 1.16 1.60
N ALA A 18 -12.39 1.95 2.65
CA ALA A 18 -13.35 1.66 3.71
C ALA A 18 -13.19 0.23 4.29
N ARG A 19 -11.93 -0.21 4.44
CA ARG A 19 -11.60 -1.59 4.83
C ARG A 19 -11.10 -1.68 6.26
N THR A 20 -11.47 -2.77 6.89
CA THR A 20 -10.89 -3.17 8.17
C THR A 20 -9.51 -3.80 7.94
N ALA A 21 -8.70 -3.87 9.00
CA ALA A 21 -7.43 -4.60 8.95
C ALA A 21 -7.63 -6.09 8.64
N ASP A 22 -8.75 -6.67 9.05
CA ASP A 22 -9.12 -8.06 8.78
C ASP A 22 -9.41 -8.29 7.29
N ASP A 23 -10.10 -7.36 6.63
CA ASP A 23 -10.29 -7.40 5.17
C ASP A 23 -8.97 -7.33 4.40
N ALA A 24 -8.09 -6.43 4.83
CA ALA A 24 -6.78 -6.26 4.23
C ALA A 24 -5.87 -7.49 4.49
N ALA A 25 -5.93 -8.09 5.68
CA ALA A 25 -5.22 -9.33 6.00
C ALA A 25 -5.68 -10.49 5.12
N ARG A 26 -7.00 -10.62 4.88
CA ARG A 26 -7.56 -11.63 3.97
C ARG A 26 -7.01 -11.49 2.54
N LEU A 27 -6.85 -10.26 2.04
CA LEU A 27 -6.27 -10.00 0.72
C LEU A 27 -4.78 -10.36 0.64
N ALA A 28 -4.05 -10.16 1.73
CA ALA A 28 -2.69 -10.65 1.91
C ALA A 28 -2.61 -12.16 2.22
N ARG A 29 -3.69 -12.94 2.06
CA ARG A 29 -3.74 -14.37 2.39
C ARG A 29 -3.31 -14.66 3.83
N TRP A 30 -3.59 -13.73 4.74
CA TRP A 30 -3.21 -13.80 6.16
C TRP A 30 -1.70 -13.81 6.43
N VAL A 31 -0.87 -13.54 5.42
CA VAL A 31 0.59 -13.40 5.59
C VAL A 31 0.93 -12.16 6.42
N VAL A 32 0.10 -11.10 6.30
CA VAL A 32 0.15 -9.93 7.18
C VAL A 32 -1.03 -10.02 8.15
N PRO A 33 -0.78 -10.27 9.45
CA PRO A 33 -1.84 -10.32 10.45
C PRO A 33 -2.58 -8.98 10.60
N PRO A 34 -3.87 -8.98 10.95
CA PRO A 34 -4.63 -7.75 11.16
C PRO A 34 -4.06 -6.90 12.31
N GLU A 35 -3.51 -7.52 13.35
CA GLU A 35 -2.83 -6.84 14.46
C GLU A 35 -1.60 -6.07 13.98
N THR A 36 -0.85 -6.65 13.03
CA THR A 36 0.30 -6.00 12.40
C THR A 36 -0.15 -4.78 11.61
N LEU A 37 -1.22 -4.88 10.81
CA LEU A 37 -1.78 -3.74 10.08
C LEU A 37 -2.29 -2.63 11.02
N LYS A 38 -2.99 -3.00 12.10
CA LYS A 38 -3.44 -2.07 13.14
C LYS A 38 -2.26 -1.34 13.79
N ARG A 39 -1.20 -2.08 14.15
CA ARG A 39 0.03 -1.53 14.73
C ARG A 39 0.74 -0.60 13.76
N MET A 40 0.87 -1.00 12.49
CA MET A 40 1.50 -0.18 11.45
C MET A 40 0.74 1.12 11.20
N ALA A 41 -0.60 1.09 11.16
CA ALA A 41 -1.41 2.29 11.00
C ALA A 41 -1.29 3.26 12.19
N ARG A 42 -1.13 2.73 13.42
CA ARG A 42 -1.11 3.52 14.66
C ARG A 42 0.26 4.08 15.02
N SER A 43 1.29 3.24 14.95
CA SER A 43 2.62 3.55 15.51
C SER A 43 3.69 3.75 14.44
N GLY A 44 3.40 3.37 13.20
CA GLY A 44 4.42 3.17 12.18
C GLY A 44 5.31 1.97 12.50
N GLY A 45 6.10 1.55 11.52
CA GLY A 45 6.97 0.38 11.66
C GLY A 45 7.54 -0.06 10.32
N THR A 46 8.74 0.42 10.01
CA THR A 46 9.52 -0.07 8.86
C THR A 46 10.41 -1.24 9.21
N SER A 47 10.77 -1.41 10.48
CA SER A 47 11.79 -2.36 10.93
C SER A 47 11.43 -3.84 10.70
N PHE A 48 10.20 -4.14 10.31
CA PHE A 48 9.69 -5.50 10.11
C PHE A 48 9.31 -5.81 8.66
N ILE A 49 9.42 -4.85 7.73
CA ILE A 49 9.09 -5.12 6.32
C ILE A 49 10.32 -5.70 5.64
N THR A 50 10.29 -7.01 5.43
CA THR A 50 11.24 -7.70 4.57
C THR A 50 10.82 -7.56 3.11
N GLU A 51 11.74 -7.82 2.19
CA GLU A 51 11.46 -7.80 0.74
C GLU A 51 10.29 -8.72 0.36
N GLY A 52 10.24 -9.93 0.93
CA GLY A 52 9.14 -10.87 0.70
C GLY A 52 7.80 -10.42 1.30
N LEU A 53 7.81 -9.59 2.35
CA LEU A 53 6.57 -9.08 2.97
C LEU A 53 5.98 -7.90 2.20
N ALA A 54 6.81 -7.16 1.46
CA ALA A 54 6.40 -5.97 0.72
C ALA A 54 5.32 -6.31 -0.34
N GLU A 55 5.44 -7.44 -1.03
CA GLU A 55 4.45 -7.92 -2.01
C GLU A 55 3.08 -8.16 -1.35
N PHE A 56 3.04 -8.90 -0.23
CA PHE A 56 1.79 -9.20 0.45
C PHE A 56 1.13 -7.94 1.03
N LEU A 57 1.93 -7.01 1.53
CA LEU A 57 1.43 -5.73 2.00
C LEU A 57 0.88 -4.87 0.85
N ALA A 58 1.54 -4.89 -0.30
CA ALA A 58 1.06 -4.22 -1.51
C ALA A 58 -0.32 -4.77 -1.94
N ARG A 59 -0.49 -6.09 -1.85
CA ARG A 59 -1.76 -6.77 -2.10
C ARG A 59 -2.85 -6.41 -1.07
N ALA A 60 -2.52 -6.37 0.22
CA ALA A 60 -3.45 -5.94 1.28
C ALA A 60 -3.99 -4.53 1.05
N LEU A 61 -3.14 -3.63 0.54
CA LEU A 61 -3.44 -2.21 0.38
C LEU A 61 -3.88 -1.83 -1.04
N GLU A 62 -3.93 -2.79 -1.96
CA GLU A 62 -4.18 -2.57 -3.40
C GLU A 62 -3.32 -1.44 -4.00
N VAL A 63 -2.01 -1.51 -3.75
CA VAL A 63 -1.01 -0.59 -4.31
C VAL A 63 0.10 -1.36 -5.03
N PRO A 64 0.87 -0.70 -5.91
CA PRO A 64 2.08 -1.30 -6.46
C PRO A 64 3.09 -1.62 -5.37
N GLU A 65 3.82 -2.73 -5.51
CA GLU A 65 4.85 -3.18 -4.57
C GLU A 65 5.94 -2.12 -4.40
N ASN A 66 6.38 -1.49 -5.50
CA ASN A 66 7.36 -0.42 -5.47
C ASN A 66 6.93 0.80 -4.65
N ARG A 67 5.62 1.03 -4.47
CA ARG A 67 5.11 2.10 -3.59
C ARG A 67 5.32 1.75 -2.12
N VAL A 68 5.11 0.48 -1.75
CA VAL A 68 5.40 -0.04 -0.41
C VAL A 68 6.90 -0.09 -0.16
N ARG A 69 7.70 -0.59 -1.10
CA ARG A 69 9.17 -0.63 -1.02
C ARG A 69 9.76 0.76 -0.84
N ARG A 70 9.33 1.75 -1.62
CA ARG A 70 9.75 3.15 -1.47
C ARG A 70 9.40 3.71 -0.09
N ALA A 71 8.19 3.45 0.40
CA ALA A 71 7.78 3.88 1.73
C ALA A 71 8.57 3.14 2.82
N ALA A 72 8.98 1.90 2.59
CA ALA A 72 9.76 1.10 3.53
C ALA A 72 11.27 1.34 3.47
N GLY A 73 11.77 2.05 2.44
CA GLY A 73 13.21 2.20 2.20
C GLY A 73 13.89 0.94 1.63
N LEU A 74 13.11 0.05 1.01
CA LEU A 74 13.60 -1.17 0.39
C LEU A 74 14.04 -0.94 -1.07
N PRO A 75 14.97 -1.76 -1.60
CA PRO A 75 15.34 -1.70 -3.01
C PRO A 75 14.12 -1.93 -3.89
N LEU A 76 13.99 -1.13 -4.96
CA LEU A 76 12.90 -1.25 -5.92
C LEU A 76 13.10 -2.49 -6.80
N VAL A 77 12.01 -3.15 -7.17
CA VAL A 77 12.01 -4.29 -8.08
C VAL A 77 11.56 -3.82 -9.44
N PRO A 78 12.15 -4.31 -10.54
CA PRO A 78 11.63 -4.07 -11.88
C PRO A 78 10.17 -4.54 -11.93
N ASP A 79 9.24 -3.59 -12.06
CA ASP A 79 7.82 -3.90 -12.21
C ASP A 79 7.52 -3.93 -13.71
N ASP A 80 7.27 -5.12 -14.27
CA ASP A 80 6.86 -5.26 -15.67
C ASP A 80 5.60 -4.43 -15.97
N ARG A 81 4.82 -4.06 -14.95
CA ARG A 81 3.64 -3.19 -15.06
C ARG A 81 3.95 -1.69 -15.12
N GLU A 82 5.15 -1.23 -14.77
CA GLU A 82 5.57 0.17 -15.07
C GLU A 82 5.58 0.42 -16.58
N SER A 83 5.82 -0.62 -17.37
CA SER A 83 5.77 -0.59 -18.85
C SER A 83 4.35 -0.55 -19.39
N ILE A 84 3.34 -0.90 -18.57
CA ILE A 84 1.94 -0.83 -18.95
C ILE A 84 1.49 0.61 -18.77
N THR A 85 1.66 1.40 -19.84
CA THR A 85 1.08 2.73 -19.97
C THR A 85 -0.44 2.65 -19.78
N THR A 86 -0.93 2.85 -18.55
CA THR A 86 -2.35 3.16 -18.35
C THR A 86 -2.57 4.60 -18.83
N ARG A 87 -2.99 4.76 -20.09
CA ARG A 87 -3.60 5.99 -20.61
C ARG A 87 -4.91 5.65 -21.35
N PRO A 88 -5.89 6.56 -21.42
CA PRO A 88 -5.85 7.96 -21.00
C PRO A 88 -6.76 8.31 -19.82
N HIS A 89 -6.42 9.46 -19.26
CA HIS A 89 -6.90 10.10 -18.03
C HIS A 89 -8.43 10.27 -17.95
N LEU A 90 -8.98 10.01 -16.75
CA LEU A 90 -10.31 10.45 -16.36
C LEU A 90 -10.42 11.98 -16.58
N ARG A 91 -11.23 12.41 -17.55
CA ARG A 91 -11.50 13.83 -17.81
C ARG A 91 -12.67 14.26 -16.91
N LEU A 92 -12.40 15.04 -15.87
CA LEU A 92 -13.46 15.72 -15.11
C LEU A 92 -13.95 16.90 -15.95
N VAL A 93 -15.20 16.83 -16.43
CA VAL A 93 -15.88 17.95 -17.07
C VAL A 93 -16.61 18.73 -15.97
N GLY A 94 -16.08 19.92 -15.65
CA GLY A 94 -16.80 20.87 -14.80
C GLY A 94 -18.00 21.41 -15.56
N LYS A 95 -19.19 21.34 -14.96
CA LYS A 95 -20.40 21.98 -15.49
C LYS A 95 -20.30 23.47 -15.19
N SER A 96 -20.07 24.28 -16.23
CA SER A 96 -20.37 25.71 -16.18
C SER A 96 -21.85 25.88 -16.48
N ASP A 97 -22.60 26.38 -15.51
CA ASP A 97 -23.77 27.22 -15.72
C ASP A 97 -23.63 28.42 -14.76
#